data_AF-A0A3N5UWW1-F1
#
_entry.id   AF-A0A3N5UWW1-F1
#
_cell.length_a   1.000
_cell.length_b   1.000
_cell.length_c   1.000
_cell.angle_alpha   90.00
_cell.angle_beta   90.00
_cell.angle_gamma   90.00
#
_symmetry.space_group_name_H-M   'P 1'
#
loop_
_entity.id
_entity.type
_entity.pdbx_description
1 polymer ?
#
loop_
_entity_poly.entity_id
_entity_poly.type
_entity_poly.pdbx_seq_one_letter_code
_entity_poly.pdbx_strand_id
1 'polypeptide(L)' 'DAGLPPNTCCHTFRTTGIIAYLENGGTLEKAQAIASHESPRTTKLYDRTGDEITLEEVDRIAMSI' A
#
# COMPACT_ATOMS: atom_id res chain seq x y z
N ASP A 1 14.09 20.73 -14.70
CA ASP A 1 14.29 19.44 -14.02
C ASP A 1 13.21 19.27 -12.96
N ALA A 2 12.73 18.05 -12.71
CA ALA A 2 11.58 17.81 -11.83
C ALA A 2 11.97 17.63 -10.34
N GLY A 3 13.27 17.61 -10.02
CA GLY A 3 13.75 17.50 -8.64
C GLY A 3 13.56 16.12 -7.99
N LEU A 4 13.43 15.07 -8.81
CA LEU A 4 13.21 13.71 -8.32
C LEU A 4 14.53 13.03 -7.89
N PRO A 5 14.50 12.15 -6.88
CA PRO A 5 15.66 11.35 -6.51
C PRO A 5 16.25 10.57 -7.70
N PRO A 6 17.58 10.37 -7.75
CA PRO A 6 18.25 9.72 -8.88
C PRO A 6 17.85 8.24 -9.06
N ASN A 7 17.28 7.61 -8.03
CA ASN A 7 16.77 6.24 -8.07
C ASN A 7 15.29 6.14 -8.48
N THR A 8 14.65 7.26 -8.84
CA THR A 8 13.26 7.23 -9.33
C THR A 8 13.20 6.53 -10.68
N CYS A 9 12.42 5.46 -10.77
CA CYS A 9 12.25 4.73 -12.02
C CYS A 9 10.81 4.24 -12.19
N CYS A 10 10.55 3.50 -13.27
CA CYS A 10 9.23 2.92 -13.54
C CYS A 10 8.70 2.06 -12.38
N HIS A 11 9.58 1.38 -11.65
CA HIS A 11 9.19 0.60 -10.49
C HIS A 11 8.68 1.49 -9.34
N THR A 12 9.38 2.59 -9.05
CA THR A 12 8.96 3.57 -8.03
C THR A 12 7.55 4.08 -8.31
N PHE A 13 7.29 4.54 -9.54
CA PHE A 13 5.97 5.05 -9.92
C PHE A 13 4.87 3.99 -9.86
N ARG A 14 5.18 2.76 -10.29
CA ARG A 14 4.23 1.65 -10.20
C ARG A 14 3.89 1.33 -8.76
N THR A 15 4.87 1.27 -7.87
CA THR A 15 4.64 1.06 -6.44
C THR A 15 3.79 2.19 -5.86
N THR A 16 4.13 3.45 -6.12
CA THR A 16 3.33 4.60 -5.67
C THR A 16 1.89 4.55 -6.18
N GLY A 17 1.67 4.19 -7.45
CA GLY A 17 0.34 4.05 -8.02
C GLY A 17 -0.49 2.94 -7.38
N ILE A 18 0.11 1.78 -7.10
CA ILE A 18 -0.57 0.67 -6.41
C ILE A 18 -0.97 1.08 -4.98
N ILE A 19 -0.05 1.69 -4.22
CA ILE A 19 -0.31 2.16 -2.85
C ILE A 19 -1.47 3.17 -2.87
N ALA A 20 -1.38 4.21 -3.69
CA ALA A 20 -2.40 5.25 -3.77
C ALA A 20 -3.77 4.67 -4.19
N TYR A 21 -3.81 3.72 -5.12
CA TYR A 21 -5.05 3.07 -5.53
C TYR A 21 -5.71 2.33 -4.36
N LEU A 22 -4.95 1.60 -3.56
CA LEU A 22 -5.46 0.85 -2.40
C LEU A 22 -5.90 1.79 -1.26
N GLU A 23 -5.12 2.83 -0.96
CA GLU A 23 -5.48 3.85 0.04
C GLU A 23 -6.78 4.58 -0.30
N ASN A 24 -7.10 4.72 -1.59
CA ASN A 24 -8.35 5.32 -2.07
C ASN A 24 -9.51 4.30 -2.17
N GLY A 25 -9.42 3.18 -1.47
CA GLY A 25 -10.48 2.16 -1.41
C GLY A 25 -10.53 1.22 -2.61
N GLY A 26 -9.49 1.22 -3.45
CA GLY A 26 -9.34 0.26 -4.54
C GLY A 26 -9.15 -1.17 -4.03
N THR A 27 -9.62 -2.16 -4.80
CA THR A 27 -9.51 -3.57 -4.40
C THR A 27 -8.16 -4.19 -4.78
N LEU A 28 -7.69 -5.15 -3.97
CA LEU A 28 -6.42 -5.84 -4.20
C LEU A 28 -6.38 -6.57 -5.56
N GLU A 29 -7.50 -7.11 -6.01
CA GLU A 29 -7.61 -7.83 -7.29
C GLU A 29 -7.41 -6.89 -8.47
N LYS A 30 -7.98 -5.67 -8.41
CA LYS A 30 -7.77 -4.66 -9.46
C LYS A 30 -6.32 -4.17 -9.44
N ALA A 31 -5.77 -3.91 -8.25
CA ALA A 31 -4.39 -3.51 -8.10
C ALA A 31 -3.43 -4.56 -8.69
N GLN A 32 -3.72 -5.85 -8.45
CA GLN A 32 -2.98 -6.97 -9.02
C GLN A 32 -3.06 -6.98 -10.55
N ALA A 33 -4.25 -6.77 -11.12
CA ALA A 33 -4.45 -6.73 -12.56
C ALA A 33 -3.74 -5.53 -13.22
N ILE A 34 -3.79 -4.34 -12.62
CA ILE A 34 -3.07 -3.14 -13.07
C ILE A 34 -1.56 -3.38 -13.08
N ALA A 35 -1.07 -4.09 -12.06
CA ALA A 35 0.32 -4.46 -11.94
C ALA A 35 0.71 -5.67 -12.81
N SER A 36 -0.23 -6.40 -13.41
CA SER A 36 0.04 -7.70 -14.05
C SER A 36 0.83 -8.65 -13.15
N HIS A 37 0.52 -8.68 -11.86
CA HIS A 37 1.14 -9.61 -10.93
C HIS A 37 0.51 -11.00 -11.05
N GLU A 38 1.36 -12.03 -11.19
CA GLU A 38 0.90 -13.43 -11.19
C GLU A 38 0.28 -13.84 -9.85
N SER A 39 0.76 -13.28 -8.74
CA SER A 39 0.36 -13.65 -7.40
C SER A 39 -0.25 -12.48 -6.66
N PRO A 40 -1.39 -12.65 -5.97
CA PRO A 40 -1.91 -11.61 -5.08
C PRO A 40 -0.93 -11.28 -3.95
N ARG A 41 -0.04 -12.22 -3.57
CA ARG A 41 0.95 -11.99 -2.51
C ARG A 41 1.92 -10.86 -2.84
N THR A 42 2.34 -10.73 -4.10
CA THR A 42 3.27 -9.67 -4.50
C THR A 42 2.58 -8.30 -4.55
N THR A 43 1.28 -8.24 -4.81
CA THR A 43 0.48 -7.01 -4.68
C THR A 43 0.22 -6.66 -3.22
N LYS A 44 -0.05 -7.66 -2.37
CA LYS A 44 -0.40 -7.46 -0.95
C LYS A 44 0.72 -6.75 -0.16
N LEU A 45 1.97 -6.87 -0.59
CA LEU A 45 3.10 -6.12 -0.01
C LEU A 45 2.95 -4.59 -0.08
N TYR A 46 2.07 -4.10 -0.95
CA TYR A 46 1.77 -2.67 -1.11
C TYR A 46 0.48 -2.24 -0.42
N ASP A 47 -0.26 -3.16 0.18
CA ASP A 47 -1.48 -2.85 0.92
C ASP A 47 -1.14 -2.29 2.30
N ARG A 48 -1.22 -0.97 2.43
CA ARG A 48 -0.94 -0.22 3.66
C ARG A 48 -2.19 0.07 4.49
N THR A 49 -3.37 -0.39 4.05
CA THR A 49 -4.65 -0.06 4.71
C THR A 49 -4.76 -0.63 6.13
N GLY A 50 -3.94 -1.62 6.50
CA GLY A 50 -3.84 -2.17 7.86
C GLY A 50 -2.60 -1.71 8.63
N ASP A 51 -1.74 -0.88 8.07
CA ASP A 51 -0.55 -0.35 8.76
C ASP A 51 -0.91 0.82 9.69
N GLU A 52 -2.06 1.46 9.45
CA GLU A 52 -2.57 2.55 10.29
C GLU A 52 -3.19 1.96 11.57
N ILE A 53 -2.37 1.81 12.61
CA ILE A 53 -2.86 1.43 13.94
C ILE A 53 -3.67 2.61 14.50
N THR A 54 -4.95 2.37 14.75
CA THR A 54 -5.86 3.38 15.31
C THR A 54 -5.63 3.55 16.82
N LEU A 55 -5.89 4.73 17.39
CA LEU A 55 -5.80 4.94 18.84
C LEU A 55 -6.76 4.00 19.59
N GLU A 56 -7.91 3.70 18.98
CA GLU A 56 -8.92 2.78 19.48
C GLU A 56 -8.44 1.31 19.52
N GLU A 57 -7.55 0.91 18.60
CA GLU A 57 -6.89 -0.40 18.65
C GLU A 57 -5.85 -0.47 19.77
N VAL A 58 -5.10 0.62 20.01
CA VAL A 58 -4.14 0.72 21.11
C VAL A 58 -4.84 0.69 22.47
N ASP A 59 -5.92 1.47 22.63
CA ASP A 59 -6.68 1.56 23.88
C ASP A 59 -7.35 0.24 24.26
N ARG A 60 -7.82 -0.54 23.27
CA ARG A 60 -8.37 -1.89 23.52
C ARG A 60 -7.36 -2.85 24.12
N ILE A 61 -6.08 -2.73 23.75
CA ILE A 61 -4.99 -3.55 24.32
C ILE A 61 -4.64 -3.02 25.71
N ALA A 62 -4.44 -1.70 25.84
CA ALA A 62 -4.02 -1.06 27.08
C ALA A 62 -5.03 -1.17 28.23
N MET A 63 -6.33 -1.22 27.95
CA MET A 63 -7.39 -1.37 28.96
C MET A 63 -7.71 -2.84 29.30
N SER A 64 -7.07 -3.81 28.62
CA SER A 64 -7.25 -5.25 28.86
C SER A 64 -6.17 -5.89 29.75
N ILE A 65 -5.24 -5.07 30.26
CA ILE A 65 -4.12 -5.43 31.15
C ILE A 65 -4.35 -4.82 32.54
#